data_AF-A0AAJ0N221-F1
#
_entry.id   AF-A0AAJ0N221-F1
#
_cell.length_a   1.000
_cell.length_b   1.000
_cell.length_c   1.000
_cell.angle_alpha   90.00
_cell.angle_beta   90.00
_cell.angle_gamma   90.00
#
_symmetry.space_group_name_H-M   'P 1'
#
loop_
_entity.id
_entity.type
_entity.pdbx_description
1 polymer ?
#
loop_
_entity_poly.entity_id
_entity_poly.type
_entity_poly.pdbx_seq_one_letter_code
_entity_poly.pdbx_strand_id
1 'polypeptide(L)' 'VENLIGLAKRSGMAFEYLATGRGERVFGPPVSAIAEEPAQYRRLDDQQRVLLARFDTLAPRQRSGLLDLLLAEGKTRRRR' A
#
# COMPACT_ATOMS: atom_id res chain seq x y z
N VAL A 1 6.04 -15.00 -10.33
CA VAL A 1 5.16 -15.08 -9.15
C VAL A 1 3.85 -15.81 -9.46
N GLU A 2 3.26 -15.64 -10.66
CA GLU A 2 2.03 -16.32 -11.09
C GLU A 2 2.02 -17.85 -10.93
N ASN A 3 3.16 -18.52 -11.18
CA ASN A 3 3.27 -19.97 -11.03
C ASN A 3 3.02 -20.48 -9.60
N LEU A 4 3.53 -19.77 -8.60
CA LEU A 4 3.34 -20.14 -7.18
C LEU A 4 1.92 -19.85 -6.71
N ILE A 5 1.31 -18.76 -7.20
CA ILE A 5 -0.09 -18.43 -6.94
C ILE A 5 -1.00 -19.51 -7.53
N GLY A 6 -0.75 -19.92 -8.78
CA GLY A 6 -1.49 -20.99 -9.43
C GLY A 6 -1.33 -22.34 -8.73
N LEU A 7 -0.12 -22.64 -8.24
CA LEU A 7 0.14 -23.87 -7.50
C LEU A 7 -0.60 -23.89 -6.16
N ALA A 8 -0.54 -22.80 -5.39
CA ALA A 8 -1.27 -22.69 -4.13
C ALA A 8 -2.79 -22.79 -4.33
N LYS A 9 -3.35 -22.14 -5.37
CA LYS A 9 -4.79 -22.22 -5.69
C LYS A 9 -5.25 -23.64 -5.98
N ARG A 10 -4.44 -24.45 -6.68
CA ARG A 10 -4.78 -25.84 -7.04
C ARG A 10 -4.54 -26.83 -5.91
N SER A 11 -3.48 -26.63 -5.14
CA SER A 11 -3.05 -27.58 -4.10
C SER A 11 -3.62 -27.28 -2.71
N GLY A 12 -4.13 -26.06 -2.50
CA GLY A 12 -4.51 -25.57 -1.18
C GLY A 12 -3.33 -25.35 -0.24
N MET A 13 -2.09 -25.40 -0.74
CA MET A 13 -0.89 -25.10 0.04
C MET A 13 -0.79 -23.61 0.35
N ALA A 14 -0.38 -23.28 1.57
CA ALA A 14 -0.09 -21.90 1.96
C ALA A 14 0.99 -21.29 1.05
N PHE A 15 0.73 -20.09 0.53
CA PHE A 15 1.66 -19.38 -0.35
C PHE A 15 3.00 -19.08 0.34
N GLU A 16 2.98 -18.77 1.64
CA GLU A 16 4.19 -18.55 2.45
C GLU A 16 5.12 -19.77 2.43
N TYR A 17 4.57 -20.98 2.63
CA TYR A 17 5.32 -22.23 2.55
C TYR A 17 5.93 -22.44 1.16
N LEU A 18 5.16 -22.19 0.10
CA LEU A 18 5.65 -22.32 -1.28
C LEU A 18 6.72 -21.30 -1.66
N ALA A 19 6.60 -20.07 -1.16
CA ALA A 19 7.50 -18.98 -1.52
C ALA A 19 8.80 -18.98 -0.71
N THR A 20 8.75 -19.47 0.54
CA THR A 20 9.86 -19.30 1.50
C THR A 20 10.33 -20.60 2.15
N GLY A 21 9.57 -21.69 2.03
CA GLY A 21 9.83 -22.95 2.74
C GLY A 21 9.60 -22.88 4.25
N ARG A 22 9.03 -21.77 4.76
CA ARG A 22 8.74 -21.54 6.18
C ARG A 22 7.22 -21.59 6.43
N GLY A 23 6.83 -21.89 7.67
CA GLY A 23 5.42 -22.08 8.05
C GLY A 23 4.91 -23.52 7.93
N GLU A 24 3.70 -23.77 8.42
CA GLU A 24 3.11 -25.12 8.40
C GLU A 24 2.74 -25.57 6.97
N ARG A 25 3.00 -26.84 6.67
CA ARG A 25 2.60 -27.48 5.41
C ARG A 25 1.12 -27.88 5.48
N VAL A 26 0.25 -26.88 5.59
CA VAL A 26 -1.19 -27.09 5.65
C VAL A 26 -1.73 -27.30 4.23
N PHE A 27 -2.37 -28.44 4.01
CA PHE A 27 -3.15 -28.73 2.80
C PHE A 27 -4.61 -28.37 3.07
N GLY A 28 -4.96 -27.10 2.87
CA GLY A 28 -6.36 -26.67 2.95
C GLY A 28 -7.16 -27.13 1.72
N PRO A 29 -8.50 -27.02 1.72
CA PRO A 29 -9.27 -27.06 0.49
C PRO A 29 -8.74 -25.99 -0.49
N PRO A 30 -8.78 -26.22 -1.82
CA PRO A 30 -8.29 -25.28 -2.82
C PRO A 30 -8.87 -23.87 -2.60
N VAL A 31 -8.03 -22.92 -2.20
CA VAL A 31 -8.47 -21.57 -1.86
C VAL A 31 -8.45 -20.72 -3.13
N SER A 32 -9.62 -20.29 -3.60
CA SER A 32 -9.75 -19.35 -4.72
C SER A 32 -9.18 -17.96 -4.38
N ALA A 33 -9.22 -17.59 -3.09
CA ALA A 33 -8.73 -16.34 -2.52
C ALA A 33 -7.26 -16.45 -2.03
N ILE A 34 -6.32 -16.46 -2.96
CA ILE A 34 -4.88 -16.17 -2.66
C ILE A 34 -4.57 -14.68 -2.90
N ALA A 35 -5.54 -13.93 -3.40
CA ALA A 35 -5.45 -12.49 -3.46
C ALA A 35 -5.83 -11.95 -2.08
N GLU A 36 -4.87 -11.33 -1.41
CA GLU A 36 -5.16 -10.36 -0.35
C GLU A 36 -6.26 -9.41 -0.86
N GLU A 37 -7.28 -9.14 -0.04
CA GLU A 37 -8.36 -8.26 -0.46
C GLU A 37 -7.76 -6.91 -0.90
N PRO A 38 -8.10 -6.41 -2.10
CA PRO A 38 -7.54 -5.16 -2.58
C PRO A 38 -7.90 -4.05 -1.59
N ALA A 39 -6.88 -3.39 -1.06
CA ALA A 39 -7.07 -2.29 -0.14
C ALA A 39 -7.97 -1.23 -0.79
N GLN A 40 -9.07 -0.89 -0.11
CA GLN A 40 -10.02 0.09 -0.60
C GLN A 40 -9.50 1.49 -0.31
N TYR A 41 -8.77 2.07 -1.26
CA TYR A 41 -8.33 3.46 -1.17
C TYR A 41 -9.44 4.42 -1.59
N ARG A 42 -9.58 5.52 -0.85
CA ARG A 42 -10.39 6.65 -1.31
C ARG A 42 -9.79 7.19 -2.61
N ARG A 43 -10.61 7.31 -3.66
CA ARG A 43 -10.18 7.99 -4.89
C ARG A 43 -9.89 9.46 -4.61
N LEU A 44 -8.75 9.91 -5.08
CA LEU A 44 -8.38 11.32 -5.02
C LEU A 44 -9.31 12.13 -5.93
N ASP A 45 -9.72 13.30 -5.47
CA ASP A 45 -10.39 14.28 -6.34
C ASP A 45 -9.38 14.99 -7.26
N ASP A 46 -9.88 15.77 -8.22
CA ASP A 46 -9.04 16.43 -9.22
C ASP A 46 -8.03 17.40 -8.60
N GLN A 47 -8.44 18.11 -7.54
CA GLN A 47 -7.58 19.03 -6.81
C GLN A 47 -6.42 18.30 -6.13
N GLN A 48 -6.70 17.19 -5.45
CA GLN A 48 -5.70 16.34 -4.80
C GLN A 48 -4.71 15.75 -5.80
N ARG A 49 -5.19 15.32 -6.98
CA ARG A 49 -4.31 14.81 -8.04
C ARG A 49 -3.37 15.89 -8.57
N VAL A 50 -3.88 17.10 -8.83
CA VAL A 50 -3.05 18.23 -9.30
C VAL A 50 -2.02 18.60 -8.24
N LEU A 51 -2.40 18.64 -6.97
CA LEU A 51 -1.48 18.95 -5.88
C LEU A 51 -0.34 17.92 -5.77
N LEU A 52 -0.64 16.63 -5.87
CA LEU A 52 0.37 15.57 -5.89
C LEU A 52 1.27 15.68 -7.11
N ALA A 53 0.71 15.88 -8.31
CA ALA A 53 1.48 16.04 -9.53
C ALA A 53 2.47 17.22 -9.45
N ARG A 54 2.06 18.34 -8.84
CA ARG A 54 2.95 19.48 -8.60
C ARG A 54 3.99 19.19 -7.53
N PHE A 55 3.61 18.51 -6.45
CA PHE A 55 4.54 18.10 -5.40
C PHE A 55 5.67 17.22 -5.94
N ASP A 56 5.35 16.32 -6.88
CA ASP A 56 6.34 15.46 -7.53
C ASP A 56 7.35 16.24 -8.38
N THR A 57 7.01 17.44 -8.87
CA THR A 57 7.97 18.27 -9.62
C THR A 57 8.94 19.07 -8.73
N LEU A 58 8.70 19.13 -7.42
CA LEU A 58 9.53 19.90 -6.50
C LEU A 58 10.86 19.19 -6.18
N ALA A 59 11.92 19.97 -5.99
CA ALA A 59 13.19 19.46 -5.50
C ALA A 59 13.05 18.92 -4.05
N PRO A 60 13.88 17.97 -3.60
CA PRO A 60 13.77 17.37 -2.26
C PRO A 60 13.70 18.40 -1.13
N ARG A 61 14.51 19.47 -1.18
CA ARG A 61 14.48 20.56 -0.19
C ARG A 61 13.16 21.33 -0.18
N GLN A 62 12.58 21.56 -1.36
CA GLN A 62 11.30 22.27 -1.48
C GLN A 62 10.14 21.41 -0.96
N ARG A 63 10.19 20.09 -1.20
CA ARG A 63 9.21 19.15 -0.65
C ARG A 63 9.22 19.17 0.88
N SER A 64 10.41 19.04 1.49
CA SER A 64 10.57 19.11 2.94
C SER A 64 10.07 20.44 3.50
N GLY A 65 10.48 21.57 2.92
CA GLY A 65 10.02 22.89 3.38
C GLY A 65 8.51 23.09 3.25
N LEU A 66 7.88 22.60 2.19
CA LEU A 66 6.43 22.66 2.04
C LEU A 66 5.71 21.79 3.08
N LEU A 67 6.22 20.59 3.36
CA LEU A 67 5.66 19.73 4.41
C LEU A 67 5.80 20.39 5.79
N ASP A 68 6.95 21.00 6.08
CA ASP A 68 7.19 21.72 7.32
C ASP A 68 6.19 22.88 7.50
N LEU A 69 5.92 23.64 6.44
CA LEU A 69 4.92 24.71 6.45
C LEU A 69 3.51 24.18 6.74
N LEU A 70 3.05 23.18 5.99
CA LEU A 70 1.72 22.59 6.14
C LEU A 70 1.51 21.96 7.53
N LEU A 71 2.56 21.36 8.10
CA LEU A 71 2.52 20.75 9.43
C LEU A 71 2.63 21.79 10.55
N ALA A 72 3.31 22.91 10.32
CA ALA A 72 3.43 24.00 11.29
C ALA A 72 2.13 24.80 11.47
N GLU A 73 1.32 24.95 10.41
CA GLU A 73 0.03 25.67 10.46
C GLU A 73 -0.98 25.10 11.46
N GLY A 74 -0.82 23.83 11.87
CA GLY A 74 -1.62 23.22 12.95
C GLY A 74 -1.30 23.73 14.36
N LYS A 75 -0.15 24.37 14.59
CA LYS A 75 0.32 24.79 15.93
C LYS A 75 0.10 26.27 16.24
N THR A 76 -0.06 27.13 15.23
CA THR A 76 -0.11 28.59 15.41
C THR A 76 -1.52 29.16 15.59
N ARG A 77 -2.58 28.37 15.36
CA ARG A 77 -3.97 28.90 15.38
C ARG A 77 -4.70 28.79 16.73
N ARG A 78 -4.03 28.41 17.82
CA ARG A 78 -4.62 28.36 19.18
C ARG A 78 -4.10 29.49 20.06
N ARG A 79 -4.39 30.74 19.66
CA ARG A 79 -4.34 31.91 20.54
C ARG A 79 -5.47 32.86 20.15
N ARG A 80 -6.64 32.64 20.75
CA ARG A 80 -7.58 33.63 21.29
C ARG A 80 -8.79 32.90 21.84
#